data_AF-A0A124G1J7-F1
#
_entry.id   AF-A0A124G1J7-F1
#
_cell.length_a   1.000
_cell.length_b   1.000
_cell.length_c   1.000
_cell.angle_alpha   90.00
_cell.angle_beta   90.00
_cell.angle_gamma   90.00
#
_symmetry.space_group_name_H-M   'P 1'
#
loop_
_entity.id
_entity.type
_entity.pdbx_description
1 polymer ?
#
loop_
_entity_poly.entity_id
_entity_poly.type
_entity_poly.pdbx_seq_one_letter_code
_entity_poly.pdbx_strand_id
1 'polypeptide(L)'
;VHYELDLLNVFDILNRFSIPLKKEERNSFHPVVVVGGAMTYFSNAVLAEVGDVVHKGDLSEEFLDCLSSVDHRMSREEIVATLTTKRVEPAFSNSLGESVFISSNSVFGDRYLIEIGRGCYRKCKFCVAGHRFGRPRFRGLKDTTELMDSVSPITKRFGLVAATVTDYPNIEEVAEHCIEKGYELSVSSLRLDSLSNTLLKALRLSKQSSFTIAPEGGSQRMRDAFAKGISERDILKALELGRENGFRRVKMYYIFGAAFEDPEDRREIVKAAKKALGMGYANVILSLNPLIPKPGTPFEGMPMEPIGNLRKYEREIRSELVLEGMKIDFESLRESKLQFALANIDKERSGELLGYVERGIDPTPILNKYAEEVNLRRKEWNKHGKEEYSGR
;
A
#
# COMPACT_ATOMS: atom_id res chain seq x y z
N VAL A 1 0.85 -1.10 2.38
CA VAL A 1 -0.23 -0.27 1.82
C VAL A 1 -1.54 -0.97 2.11
N HIS A 2 -2.51 -0.22 2.61
CA HIS A 2 -3.80 -0.72 3.04
C HIS A 2 -4.86 0.05 2.27
N TYR A 3 -5.75 -0.66 1.58
CA TYR A 3 -6.79 -0.05 0.74
C TYR A 3 -8.19 -0.50 1.17
N GLU A 4 -8.28 -1.45 2.11
CA GLU A 4 -9.55 -2.11 2.42
C GLU A 4 -10.57 -1.16 3.03
N LEU A 5 -10.12 -0.16 3.78
CA LEU A 5 -11.02 0.86 4.34
C LEU A 5 -11.63 1.75 3.27
N ASP A 6 -11.02 1.87 2.09
CA ASP A 6 -11.58 2.65 1.00
C ASP A 6 -12.91 2.08 0.50
N LEU A 7 -13.22 0.80 0.77
CA LEU A 7 -14.54 0.24 0.53
C LEU A 7 -15.64 1.02 1.27
N LEU A 8 -15.37 1.42 2.52
CA LEU A 8 -16.33 2.16 3.32
C LEU A 8 -16.56 3.56 2.73
N ASN A 9 -15.50 4.18 2.18
CA ASN A 9 -15.60 5.44 1.44
C ASN A 9 -16.44 5.28 0.17
N VAL A 10 -16.27 4.18 -0.57
CA VAL A 10 -17.09 3.87 -1.75
C VAL A 10 -18.56 3.71 -1.37
N PHE A 11 -18.88 3.01 -0.27
CA PHE A 11 -20.27 2.86 0.16
C PHE A 11 -20.89 4.18 0.59
N ASP A 12 -20.15 5.02 1.32
CA ASP A 12 -20.59 6.36 1.70
C ASP A 12 -20.87 7.24 0.47
N ILE A 13 -20.00 7.20 -0.54
CA ILE A 13 -20.21 7.91 -1.81
C ILE A 13 -21.50 7.44 -2.49
N LEU A 14 -21.70 6.13 -2.67
CA LEU A 14 -22.90 5.60 -3.32
C LEU A 14 -24.19 5.97 -2.56
N ASN A 15 -24.19 5.83 -1.24
CA ASN A 15 -25.32 6.21 -0.39
C ASN A 15 -25.66 7.70 -0.49
N ARG A 16 -24.65 8.58 -0.49
CA ARG A 16 -24.86 10.04 -0.62
C ARG A 16 -25.53 10.43 -1.93
N PHE A 17 -25.26 9.69 -3.01
CA PHE A 17 -25.91 9.89 -4.31
C PHE A 17 -27.17 9.05 -4.50
N SER A 18 -27.68 8.41 -3.44
CA SER A 18 -28.85 7.52 -3.48
C SER A 18 -28.72 6.40 -4.53
N ILE A 19 -27.49 5.92 -4.75
CA ILE A 19 -27.21 4.78 -5.61
C ILE A 19 -27.24 3.53 -4.71
N PRO A 20 -28.12 2.55 -4.97
CA PRO A 20 -28.17 1.31 -4.19
C PRO A 20 -26.80 0.62 -4.13
N LEU A 21 -26.43 0.15 -2.94
CA LEU A 21 -25.14 -0.54 -2.74
C LEU A 21 -25.13 -1.88 -3.47
N LYS A 22 -26.21 -2.66 -3.35
CA LYS A 22 -26.38 -3.91 -4.11
C LYS A 22 -26.75 -3.60 -5.55
N LYS A 23 -26.01 -4.20 -6.49
CA LYS A 23 -26.26 -4.00 -7.93
C LYS A 23 -27.65 -4.48 -8.36
N GLU A 24 -28.22 -5.48 -7.70
CA GLU A 24 -29.55 -6.03 -8.00
C GLU A 24 -30.68 -5.06 -7.68
N GLU A 25 -30.44 -4.09 -6.79
CA GLU A 25 -31.42 -3.07 -6.40
C GLU A 25 -31.40 -1.85 -7.34
N ARG A 26 -30.46 -1.81 -8.30
CA ARG A 26 -30.35 -0.72 -9.27
C ARG A 26 -31.31 -0.91 -10.43
N ASN A 27 -32.01 0.17 -10.77
CA ASN A 27 -32.88 0.26 -11.96
C ASN A 27 -32.21 1.03 -13.12
N SER A 28 -32.93 1.20 -14.23
CA SER A 28 -32.46 1.86 -15.45
C SER A 28 -32.04 3.33 -15.30
N PHE A 29 -32.42 4.01 -14.22
CA PHE A 29 -32.05 5.40 -13.95
C PHE A 29 -30.75 5.54 -13.14
N HIS A 30 -30.23 4.44 -12.59
CA HIS A 30 -28.99 4.46 -11.84
C HIS A 30 -27.78 4.33 -12.78
N PRO A 31 -26.62 4.92 -12.42
CA PRO A 31 -25.41 4.77 -13.21
C PRO A 31 -24.90 3.33 -13.20
N VAL A 32 -24.07 3.00 -14.20
CA VAL A 32 -23.27 1.77 -14.18
C VAL A 32 -22.05 1.98 -13.29
N VAL A 33 -21.90 1.16 -12.26
CA VAL A 33 -20.77 1.17 -11.33
C VAL A 33 -19.73 0.16 -11.79
N VAL A 34 -18.59 0.66 -12.28
CA VAL A 34 -17.44 -0.15 -12.68
C VAL A 34 -16.39 -0.13 -11.57
N VAL A 35 -15.86 -1.30 -11.21
CA VAL A 35 -14.80 -1.47 -10.21
C VAL A 35 -13.58 -2.13 -10.86
N GLY A 36 -12.39 -1.54 -10.64
CA GLY A 36 -11.11 -2.09 -11.08
C GLY A 36 -9.95 -1.70 -10.16
N GLY A 37 -8.73 -1.93 -10.60
CA GLY A 37 -7.50 -1.47 -9.95
C GLY A 37 -7.13 -2.25 -8.68
N ALA A 38 -6.37 -1.58 -7.79
CA ALA A 38 -5.75 -2.16 -6.59
C ALA A 38 -6.71 -3.04 -5.76
N MET A 39 -7.95 -2.57 -5.61
CA MET A 39 -9.02 -3.21 -4.82
C MET A 39 -9.41 -4.61 -5.29
N THR A 40 -9.19 -4.90 -6.57
CA THR A 40 -9.62 -6.15 -7.20
C THR A 40 -8.53 -7.21 -7.22
N TYR A 41 -7.30 -6.87 -6.79
CA TYR A 41 -6.20 -7.83 -6.67
C TYR A 41 -6.32 -8.76 -5.46
N PHE A 42 -7.12 -8.34 -4.47
CA PHE A 42 -7.53 -9.17 -3.36
C PHE A 42 -8.94 -9.73 -3.60
N SER A 43 -9.18 -10.92 -3.05
CA SER A 43 -10.48 -11.58 -3.15
C SER A 43 -11.48 -10.85 -2.26
N ASN A 44 -12.19 -9.87 -2.82
CA ASN A 44 -13.21 -9.17 -2.09
C ASN A 44 -14.59 -9.49 -2.66
N ALA A 45 -15.30 -10.40 -1.98
CA ALA A 45 -16.66 -10.77 -2.36
C ALA A 45 -17.60 -9.56 -2.39
N VAL A 46 -17.36 -8.53 -1.57
CA VAL A 46 -18.20 -7.31 -1.53
C VAL A 46 -18.16 -6.57 -2.86
N LEU A 47 -17.01 -6.54 -3.54
CA LEU A 47 -16.91 -5.84 -4.83
C LEU A 47 -17.83 -6.47 -5.87
N ALA A 48 -18.05 -7.79 -5.82
CA ALA A 48 -18.95 -8.48 -6.75
C ALA A 48 -20.42 -8.20 -6.48
N GLU A 49 -20.79 -7.87 -5.24
CA GLU A 49 -22.15 -7.46 -4.86
C GLU A 49 -22.40 -5.98 -5.17
N VAL A 50 -21.35 -5.14 -5.12
CA VAL A 50 -21.44 -3.69 -5.31
C VAL A 50 -21.21 -3.26 -6.76
N GLY A 51 -20.25 -3.85 -7.48
CA GLY A 51 -19.94 -3.47 -8.86
C GLY A 51 -20.91 -4.11 -9.86
N ASP A 52 -21.44 -3.30 -10.79
CA ASP A 52 -22.15 -3.83 -11.96
C ASP A 52 -21.19 -4.59 -12.87
N VAL A 53 -19.99 -4.03 -13.02
CA VAL A 53 -18.86 -4.63 -13.74
C VAL A 53 -17.65 -4.61 -12.81
N VAL A 54 -17.10 -5.78 -12.50
CA VAL A 54 -15.87 -5.91 -11.72
C VAL A 54 -14.77 -6.44 -12.63
N HIS A 55 -13.86 -5.55 -13.01
CA HIS A 55 -12.68 -5.91 -13.80
C HIS A 55 -11.51 -6.20 -12.85
N LYS A 56 -11.08 -7.45 -12.79
CA LYS A 56 -9.96 -7.82 -11.91
C LYS A 56 -8.64 -7.29 -12.47
N GLY A 57 -7.85 -6.64 -11.63
CA GLY A 57 -6.57 -6.06 -11.96
C GLY A 57 -6.67 -4.66 -12.55
N ASP A 58 -5.75 -4.33 -13.44
CA ASP A 58 -5.72 -3.04 -14.12
C ASP A 58 -6.92 -2.90 -15.07
N LEU A 59 -7.46 -1.69 -15.24
CA LEU A 59 -8.38 -1.41 -16.35
C LEU A 59 -7.55 -1.37 -17.66
N SER A 60 -7.43 -2.53 -18.31
CA SER A 60 -6.53 -2.74 -19.46
C SER A 60 -6.97 -2.00 -20.72
N GLU A 61 -6.11 -1.99 -21.74
CA GLU A 61 -6.41 -1.45 -23.07
C GLU A 61 -7.69 -2.08 -23.65
N GLU A 62 -7.87 -3.40 -23.50
CA GLU A 62 -9.11 -4.11 -23.86
C GLU A 62 -10.36 -3.50 -23.19
N PHE A 63 -10.26 -3.18 -21.89
CA PHE A 63 -11.37 -2.54 -21.19
C PHE A 63 -11.63 -1.12 -21.72
N LEU A 64 -10.58 -0.36 -22.02
CA LEU A 64 -10.71 0.97 -22.61
C LEU A 64 -11.31 0.93 -24.02
N ASP A 65 -10.99 -0.09 -24.82
CA ASP A 65 -11.60 -0.33 -26.12
C ASP A 65 -13.11 -0.59 -25.97
N CYS A 66 -13.52 -1.46 -25.03
CA CYS A 66 -14.93 -1.65 -24.70
C CYS A 66 -15.59 -0.35 -24.24
N LEU A 67 -14.93 0.41 -23.37
CA LEU A 67 -15.43 1.70 -22.89
C LEU A 67 -15.61 2.71 -24.03
N SER A 68 -14.72 2.72 -25.02
CA SER A 68 -14.82 3.61 -26.18
C SER A 68 -16.02 3.30 -27.09
N SER A 69 -16.55 2.07 -27.01
CA SER A 69 -17.75 1.65 -27.75
C SER A 69 -19.06 1.98 -27.01
N VAL A 70 -18.98 2.41 -25.75
CA VAL A 70 -20.14 2.85 -24.98
C VAL A 70 -20.67 4.16 -25.53
N ASP A 71 -21.97 4.19 -25.81
CA ASP A 71 -22.66 5.35 -26.36
C ASP A 71 -23.82 5.80 -25.46
N HIS A 72 -24.09 7.10 -25.42
CA HIS A 72 -25.11 7.73 -24.58
C HIS A 72 -26.55 7.26 -24.87
N ARG A 73 -26.80 6.61 -26.03
CA ARG A 73 -28.10 6.05 -26.38
C ARG A 73 -28.30 4.62 -25.86
N MET A 74 -27.24 3.99 -25.37
CA MET A 74 -27.31 2.62 -24.87
C MET A 74 -28.07 2.55 -23.56
N SER A 75 -28.88 1.51 -23.40
CA SER A 75 -29.49 1.18 -22.11
C SER A 75 -28.42 0.79 -21.10
N ARG A 76 -28.76 0.85 -19.82
CA ARG A 76 -27.87 0.39 -18.74
C ARG A 76 -27.43 -1.05 -18.96
N GLU A 77 -28.35 -1.92 -19.37
CA GLU A 77 -28.09 -3.34 -19.64
C GLU A 77 -27.12 -3.52 -20.81
N GLU A 78 -27.26 -2.72 -21.87
CA GLU A 78 -26.35 -2.72 -23.01
C GLU A 78 -24.94 -2.26 -22.61
N ILE A 79 -24.84 -1.22 -21.76
CA ILE A 79 -23.55 -0.74 -21.24
C ILE A 79 -22.88 -1.83 -20.38
N VAL A 80 -23.61 -2.43 -19.45
CA VAL A 80 -23.09 -3.50 -18.60
C VAL A 80 -22.63 -4.69 -19.45
N ALA A 81 -23.42 -5.11 -20.44
CA ALA A 81 -23.06 -6.20 -21.34
C ALA A 81 -21.77 -5.89 -22.13
N THR A 82 -21.61 -4.65 -22.60
CA THR A 82 -20.44 -4.20 -23.36
C THR A 82 -19.17 -4.15 -22.52
N LEU A 83 -19.28 -3.70 -21.27
CA LEU A 83 -18.16 -3.56 -20.35
C LEU A 83 -17.80 -4.87 -19.62
N THR A 84 -18.69 -5.86 -19.63
CA THR A 84 -18.45 -7.15 -18.95
C THR A 84 -17.43 -7.98 -19.72
N THR A 85 -16.29 -8.25 -19.09
CA THR A 85 -15.29 -9.20 -19.59
C THR A 85 -15.50 -10.60 -18.99
N LYS A 86 -15.20 -11.64 -19.77
CA LYS A 86 -15.19 -13.04 -19.30
C LYS A 86 -13.92 -13.40 -18.51
N ARG A 87 -13.02 -12.45 -18.29
CA ARG A 87 -11.72 -12.71 -17.69
C ARG A 87 -11.82 -13.07 -16.20
N VAL A 88 -11.30 -14.24 -15.84
CA VAL A 88 -11.27 -14.73 -14.45
C VAL A 88 -10.02 -14.26 -13.70
N GLU A 89 -8.90 -14.13 -14.43
CA GLU A 89 -7.60 -13.72 -13.92
C GLU A 89 -7.39 -12.20 -13.98
N PRO A 90 -6.58 -11.61 -13.07
CA PRO A 90 -6.28 -10.19 -13.14
C PRO A 90 -5.67 -9.76 -14.48
N ALA A 91 -6.12 -8.63 -14.99
CA ALA A 91 -5.50 -7.90 -16.08
C ALA A 91 -4.29 -7.10 -15.58
N PHE A 92 -3.33 -6.97 -16.49
CA PHE A 92 -2.09 -6.23 -16.26
C PHE A 92 -1.83 -5.38 -17.50
N SER A 93 -1.96 -4.07 -17.37
CA SER A 93 -1.66 -3.15 -18.46
C SER A 93 -0.15 -2.85 -18.49
N ASN A 94 0.38 -2.66 -19.70
CA ASN A 94 1.73 -2.16 -19.89
C ASN A 94 1.78 -0.63 -19.93
N SER A 95 0.64 0.03 -20.08
CA SER A 95 0.49 1.47 -19.98
C SER A 95 0.55 1.92 -18.51
N LEU A 96 1.52 2.77 -18.21
CA LEU A 96 1.73 3.34 -16.88
C LEU A 96 1.07 4.71 -16.80
N GLY A 97 0.41 4.99 -15.68
CA GLY A 97 -0.37 6.20 -15.48
C GLY A 97 0.47 7.45 -15.24
N GLU A 98 -0.20 8.58 -15.33
CA GLU A 98 0.31 9.90 -14.98
C GLU A 98 -0.85 10.79 -14.55
N SER A 99 -0.54 11.95 -13.95
CA SER A 99 -1.58 12.86 -13.48
C SER A 99 -2.29 13.51 -14.65
N VAL A 100 -3.63 13.54 -14.61
CA VAL A 100 -4.44 14.28 -15.59
C VAL A 100 -4.86 15.67 -15.10
N PHE A 101 -4.60 15.98 -13.82
CA PHE A 101 -4.76 17.30 -13.23
C PHE A 101 -3.75 17.50 -12.09
N ILE A 102 -3.51 18.76 -11.72
CA ILE A 102 -2.69 19.17 -10.58
C ILE A 102 -3.52 20.08 -9.70
N SER A 103 -3.45 19.91 -8.38
CA SER A 103 -4.15 20.78 -7.43
C SER A 103 -3.42 20.85 -6.11
N SER A 104 -3.33 22.06 -5.54
CA SER A 104 -2.82 22.29 -4.19
C SER A 104 -3.62 21.56 -3.11
N ASN A 105 -4.87 21.19 -3.40
CA ASN A 105 -5.75 20.43 -2.51
C ASN A 105 -5.56 18.91 -2.61
N SER A 106 -4.72 18.43 -3.53
CA SER A 106 -4.42 17.00 -3.65
C SER A 106 -3.52 16.53 -2.50
N VAL A 107 -3.51 15.22 -2.22
CA VAL A 107 -2.68 14.62 -1.16
C VAL A 107 -1.19 14.94 -1.33
N PHE A 108 -0.75 15.13 -2.57
CA PHE A 108 0.65 15.47 -2.90
C PHE A 108 0.83 16.93 -3.36
N GLY A 109 -0.19 17.77 -3.18
CA GLY A 109 -0.22 19.18 -3.56
C GLY A 109 0.00 19.39 -5.06
N ASP A 110 0.76 20.42 -5.43
CA ASP A 110 1.00 20.84 -6.82
C ASP A 110 1.96 19.93 -7.62
N ARG A 111 2.03 18.65 -7.28
CA ARG A 111 2.95 17.69 -7.89
C ARG A 111 2.29 16.98 -9.05
N TYR A 112 3.00 16.91 -10.17
CA TYR A 112 2.67 16.00 -11.26
C TYR A 112 3.20 14.61 -10.93
N LEU A 113 2.31 13.65 -10.69
CA LEU A 113 2.66 12.27 -10.41
C LEU A 113 2.87 11.48 -11.71
N ILE A 114 3.98 10.75 -11.78
CA ILE A 114 4.36 9.90 -12.90
C ILE A 114 4.52 8.47 -12.38
N GLU A 115 3.74 7.53 -12.88
CA GLU A 115 3.96 6.12 -12.62
C GLU A 115 5.15 5.65 -13.45
N ILE A 116 6.26 5.36 -12.76
CA ILE A 116 7.51 4.90 -13.38
C ILE A 116 7.63 3.37 -13.35
N GLY A 117 6.79 2.69 -12.56
CA GLY A 117 6.72 1.24 -12.60
C GLY A 117 5.52 0.64 -11.87
N ARG A 118 5.04 -0.49 -12.38
CA ARG A 118 3.93 -1.27 -11.83
C ARG A 118 4.35 -2.73 -11.64
N GLY A 119 3.76 -3.39 -10.65
CA GLY A 119 4.18 -4.74 -10.25
C GLY A 119 5.45 -4.73 -9.42
N CYS A 120 5.81 -5.88 -8.86
CA CYS A 120 6.96 -5.99 -7.96
C CYS A 120 7.57 -7.40 -8.00
N TYR A 121 8.89 -7.50 -8.14
CA TYR A 121 9.60 -8.78 -8.13
C TYR A 121 10.15 -9.18 -6.76
N ARG A 122 10.06 -8.32 -5.74
CA ARG A 122 10.67 -8.51 -4.40
C ARG A 122 10.00 -9.57 -3.51
N LYS A 123 8.91 -10.23 -3.93
CA LYS A 123 8.26 -11.41 -3.30
C LYS A 123 8.20 -11.44 -1.76
N CYS A 124 8.09 -10.27 -1.12
CA CYS A 124 7.96 -10.20 0.34
C CYS A 124 6.67 -10.90 0.77
N LYS A 125 6.76 -11.83 1.73
CA LYS A 125 5.70 -12.80 2.05
C LYS A 125 4.40 -12.19 2.57
N PHE A 126 4.43 -10.94 3.05
CA PHE A 126 3.26 -10.21 3.52
C PHE A 126 2.64 -9.29 2.45
N CYS A 127 3.32 -9.06 1.31
CA CYS A 127 2.99 -7.97 0.40
C CYS A 127 2.18 -8.44 -0.82
N VAL A 128 0.93 -7.99 -0.91
CA VAL A 128 0.04 -8.29 -2.05
C VAL A 128 0.67 -7.87 -3.39
N ALA A 129 1.37 -6.74 -3.45
CA ALA A 129 1.97 -6.27 -4.70
C ALA A 129 2.99 -7.26 -5.28
N GLY A 130 3.81 -7.90 -4.43
CA GLY A 130 4.79 -8.90 -4.87
C GLY A 130 4.16 -10.19 -5.42
N HIS A 131 2.94 -10.51 -4.99
CA HIS A 131 2.29 -11.79 -5.30
C HIS A 131 1.12 -11.67 -6.29
N ARG A 132 0.47 -10.50 -6.39
CA ARG A 132 -0.78 -10.32 -7.14
C ARG A 132 -0.72 -9.27 -8.24
N PHE A 133 0.23 -8.32 -8.22
CA PHE A 133 0.28 -7.22 -9.21
C PHE A 133 1.03 -7.60 -10.50
N GLY A 134 1.36 -8.88 -10.67
CA GLY A 134 2.01 -9.41 -11.87
C GLY A 134 3.50 -9.07 -11.94
N ARG A 135 4.07 -9.21 -13.14
CA ARG A 135 5.50 -8.94 -13.39
C ARG A 135 5.81 -7.44 -13.29
N PRO A 136 7.02 -7.06 -12.88
CA PRO A 136 7.44 -5.66 -12.91
C PRO A 136 7.46 -5.13 -14.35
N ARG A 137 7.01 -3.89 -14.51
CA ARG A 137 6.99 -3.12 -15.77
C ARG A 137 7.45 -1.71 -15.43
N PHE A 138 8.25 -1.11 -16.28
CA PHE A 138 8.87 0.20 -16.02
C PHE A 138 8.69 1.14 -17.21
N ARG A 139 8.55 2.44 -16.94
CA ARG A 139 8.51 3.50 -17.96
C ARG A 139 9.92 3.72 -18.52
N GLY A 140 10.07 3.98 -19.81
CA GLY A 140 11.40 4.29 -20.37
C GLY A 140 11.99 5.57 -19.76
N LEU A 141 13.33 5.65 -19.66
CA LEU A 141 14.02 6.86 -19.19
C LEU A 141 13.61 8.08 -20.03
N LYS A 142 13.71 7.95 -21.36
CA LYS A 142 13.37 9.01 -22.31
C LYS A 142 11.90 9.45 -22.17
N ASP A 143 10.97 8.51 -22.14
CA ASP A 143 9.55 8.80 -21.96
C ASP A 143 9.28 9.53 -20.63
N THR A 144 10.04 9.20 -19.58
CA THR A 144 9.91 9.85 -18.27
C THR A 144 10.45 11.28 -18.31
N THR A 145 11.67 11.50 -18.83
CA THR A 145 12.29 12.82 -18.84
C THR A 145 11.63 13.78 -19.83
N GLU A 146 11.22 13.30 -21.00
CA GLU A 146 10.47 14.10 -21.98
C GLU A 146 9.09 14.51 -21.44
N LEU A 147 8.40 13.60 -20.73
CA LEU A 147 7.16 13.94 -20.05
C LEU A 147 7.37 15.04 -19.01
N MET A 148 8.39 14.90 -18.15
CA MET A 148 8.72 15.94 -17.16
C MET A 148 8.99 17.28 -17.83
N ASP A 149 9.78 17.30 -18.89
CA ASP A 149 10.12 18.52 -19.62
C ASP A 149 8.90 19.17 -20.27
N SER A 150 8.01 18.36 -20.86
CA SER A 150 6.76 18.83 -21.49
C SER A 150 5.78 19.45 -20.49
N VAL A 151 5.73 18.92 -19.26
CA VAL A 151 4.86 19.41 -18.17
C VAL A 151 5.52 20.55 -17.38
N SER A 152 6.83 20.73 -17.53
CA SER A 152 7.62 21.71 -16.79
C SER A 152 7.16 23.18 -16.91
N PRO A 153 6.46 23.63 -17.98
CA PRO A 153 5.84 24.95 -18.01
C PRO A 153 4.68 25.12 -17.01
N ILE A 154 4.05 24.03 -16.57
CA ILE A 154 2.92 24.01 -15.64
C ILE A 154 3.39 23.84 -14.20
N THR A 155 4.29 22.88 -13.95
CA THR A 155 4.87 22.65 -12.62
C THR A 155 6.32 22.21 -12.73
N LYS A 156 7.15 22.60 -11.77
CA LYS A 156 8.51 22.07 -11.60
C LYS A 156 8.57 20.97 -10.54
N ARG A 157 7.42 20.53 -10.01
CA ARG A 157 7.32 19.57 -8.91
C ARG A 157 6.78 18.25 -9.42
N PHE A 158 7.58 17.20 -9.26
CA PHE A 158 7.24 15.87 -9.74
C PHE A 158 7.21 14.85 -8.60
N GLY A 159 6.35 13.84 -8.73
CA GLY A 159 6.28 12.70 -7.82
C GLY A 159 6.39 11.40 -8.58
N LEU A 160 7.39 10.58 -8.29
CA LEU A 160 7.54 9.27 -8.92
C LEU A 160 6.79 8.22 -8.09
N VAL A 161 5.93 7.45 -8.78
CA VAL A 161 5.10 6.42 -8.18
C VAL A 161 5.50 5.06 -8.72
N ALA A 162 5.83 4.14 -7.81
CA ALA A 162 6.02 2.73 -8.10
C ALA A 162 5.87 1.89 -6.83
N ALA A 163 5.72 0.57 -6.99
CA ALA A 163 5.76 -0.37 -5.87
C ALA A 163 7.09 -0.21 -5.10
N THR A 164 8.20 -0.11 -5.82
CA THR A 164 9.53 0.23 -5.29
C THR A 164 10.22 1.19 -6.26
N VAL A 165 10.32 2.48 -5.95
CA VAL A 165 10.95 3.47 -6.84
C VAL A 165 12.43 3.15 -7.08
N THR A 166 13.15 2.65 -6.07
CA THR A 166 14.57 2.32 -6.19
C THR A 166 14.85 1.04 -7.01
N ASP A 167 13.83 0.25 -7.35
CA ASP A 167 13.98 -0.88 -8.27
C ASP A 167 13.80 -0.44 -9.74
N TYR A 168 13.47 0.83 -10.00
CA TYR A 168 13.41 1.39 -11.34
C TYR A 168 14.83 1.49 -11.93
N PRO A 169 15.09 0.86 -13.10
CA PRO A 169 16.45 0.77 -13.64
C PRO A 169 17.15 2.12 -13.88
N ASN A 170 16.39 3.19 -14.13
CA ASN A 170 16.93 4.50 -14.51
C ASN A 170 16.68 5.59 -13.45
N ILE A 171 16.56 5.20 -12.18
CA ILE A 171 16.23 6.16 -11.11
C ILE A 171 17.34 7.19 -10.88
N GLU A 172 18.61 6.83 -11.08
CA GLU A 172 19.73 7.76 -10.92
C GLU A 172 19.73 8.80 -12.03
N GLU A 173 19.54 8.38 -13.28
CA GLU A 173 19.49 9.25 -14.44
C GLU A 173 18.29 10.21 -14.38
N VAL A 174 17.12 9.76 -13.91
CA VAL A 174 15.99 10.65 -13.66
C VAL A 174 16.29 11.64 -12.53
N ALA A 175 16.97 11.21 -11.47
CA ALA A 175 17.38 12.09 -10.38
C ALA A 175 18.40 13.15 -10.86
N GLU A 176 19.36 12.77 -11.70
CA GLU A 176 20.33 13.68 -12.33
C GLU A 176 19.63 14.71 -13.22
N HIS A 177 18.71 14.27 -14.08
CA HIS A 177 17.91 15.16 -14.91
C HIS A 177 17.14 16.18 -14.06
N CYS A 178 16.55 15.76 -12.94
CA CYS A 178 15.88 16.67 -12.01
C CYS A 178 16.84 17.70 -11.42
N ILE A 179 18.04 17.29 -11.03
CA ILE A 179 19.07 18.20 -10.50
C ILE A 179 19.48 19.22 -11.55
N GLU A 180 19.77 18.77 -12.77
CA GLU A 180 20.20 19.63 -13.89
C GLU A 180 19.13 20.66 -14.24
N LYS A 181 17.86 20.25 -14.32
CA LYS A 181 16.73 21.11 -14.68
C LYS A 181 16.18 21.94 -13.52
N GLY A 182 16.63 21.69 -12.29
CA GLY A 182 16.10 22.33 -11.09
C GLY A 182 14.67 21.91 -10.73
N TYR A 183 14.31 20.66 -11.02
CA TYR A 183 13.00 20.09 -10.68
C TYR A 183 12.96 19.59 -9.23
N GLU A 184 11.83 19.79 -8.55
CA GLU A 184 11.59 19.28 -7.20
C GLU A 184 11.00 17.85 -7.26
N LEU A 185 11.83 16.86 -6.95
CA LEU A 185 11.50 15.45 -6.93
C LEU A 185 10.92 14.99 -5.58
N SER A 186 9.95 14.08 -5.65
CA SER A 186 9.46 13.30 -4.52
C SER A 186 9.17 11.86 -4.96
N VAL A 187 9.15 10.93 -4.02
CA VAL A 187 9.04 9.49 -4.31
C VAL A 187 8.08 8.84 -3.31
N SER A 188 7.29 7.87 -3.78
CA SER A 188 6.29 7.17 -2.95
C SER A 188 6.89 6.10 -2.03
N SER A 189 7.98 5.46 -2.43
CA SER A 189 8.61 4.36 -1.71
C SER A 189 10.12 4.35 -1.91
N LEU A 190 10.88 3.99 -0.88
CA LEU A 190 12.34 3.90 -0.93
C LEU A 190 12.79 2.58 -0.29
N ARG A 191 13.48 1.74 -1.05
CA ARG A 191 14.12 0.53 -0.52
C ARG A 191 15.56 0.84 -0.14
N LEU A 192 15.90 0.53 1.11
CA LEU A 192 17.12 1.00 1.75
C LEU A 192 18.43 0.51 1.12
N ASP A 193 18.43 -0.69 0.55
CA ASP A 193 19.59 -1.34 -0.09
C ASP A 193 19.74 -1.01 -1.57
N SER A 194 18.87 -0.15 -2.11
CA SER A 194 18.99 0.40 -3.47
C SER A 194 18.94 1.93 -3.44
N LEU A 195 19.23 2.52 -2.27
CA LEU A 195 19.43 3.97 -2.13
C LEU A 195 20.79 4.37 -2.70
N SER A 196 20.78 5.42 -3.52
CA SER A 196 21.99 6.03 -4.07
C SER A 196 22.19 7.45 -3.54
N ASN A 197 23.46 7.89 -3.56
CA ASN A 197 23.83 9.25 -3.19
C ASN A 197 23.14 10.29 -4.10
N THR A 198 23.07 10.01 -5.40
CA THR A 198 22.43 10.85 -6.41
C THR A 198 20.95 11.08 -6.10
N LEU A 199 20.20 10.01 -5.78
CA LEU A 199 18.80 10.12 -5.42
C LEU A 199 18.60 10.93 -4.13
N LEU A 200 19.38 10.64 -3.08
CA LEU A 200 19.29 11.38 -1.81
C LEU A 200 19.62 12.87 -1.99
N LYS A 201 20.62 13.19 -2.81
CA LYS A 201 20.97 14.57 -3.18
C LYS A 201 19.82 15.26 -3.90
N ALA A 202 19.19 14.61 -4.89
CA ALA A 202 18.03 15.16 -5.60
C ALA A 202 16.87 15.45 -4.64
N LEU A 203 16.56 14.52 -3.73
CA LEU A 203 15.52 14.70 -2.71
C LEU A 203 15.84 15.86 -1.75
N ARG A 204 17.11 16.00 -1.34
CA ARG A 204 17.54 17.09 -0.45
C ARG A 204 17.43 18.46 -1.14
N LEU A 205 17.86 18.56 -2.40
CA LEU A 205 17.71 19.76 -3.23
C LEU A 205 16.23 20.11 -3.47
N SER A 206 15.36 19.10 -3.49
CA SER A 206 13.91 19.22 -3.54
C SER A 206 13.26 19.61 -2.21
N LYS A 207 14.05 20.15 -1.27
CA LYS A 207 13.66 20.65 0.05
C LYS A 207 13.06 19.60 0.98
N GLN A 208 13.27 18.30 0.72
CA GLN A 208 12.86 17.29 1.67
C GLN A 208 13.71 17.39 2.95
N SER A 209 13.03 17.49 4.09
CA SER A 209 13.67 17.57 5.41
C SER A 209 14.02 16.18 5.96
N SER A 210 13.39 15.14 5.44
CA SER A 210 13.52 13.76 5.86
C SER A 210 13.44 12.82 4.69
N PHE A 211 14.13 11.69 4.80
CA PHE A 211 13.90 10.52 3.96
C PHE A 211 13.32 9.39 4.81
N THR A 212 12.74 8.41 4.13
CA THR A 212 12.08 7.28 4.78
C THR A 212 12.72 5.97 4.34
N ILE A 213 12.99 5.09 5.29
CA ILE A 213 13.45 3.73 5.02
C ILE A 213 12.45 2.71 5.58
N ALA A 214 12.36 1.55 4.95
CA ALA A 214 11.47 0.48 5.36
C ALA A 214 12.27 -0.80 5.69
N PRO A 215 12.83 -0.91 6.91
CA PRO A 215 13.37 -2.18 7.40
C PRO A 215 12.32 -3.27 7.48
N GLU A 216 11.08 -2.91 7.85
CA GLU A 216 9.88 -3.74 8.00
C GLU A 216 9.96 -4.86 9.06
N GLY A 217 11.13 -5.47 9.28
CA GLY A 217 11.39 -6.39 10.39
C GLY A 217 12.44 -5.82 11.35
N GLY A 218 12.17 -5.94 12.65
CA GLY A 218 13.07 -5.49 13.73
C GLY A 218 14.42 -6.20 13.69
N SER A 219 14.41 -7.52 13.87
CA SER A 219 15.61 -8.37 13.80
C SER A 219 15.91 -8.86 12.38
N GLN A 220 17.12 -9.40 12.18
CA GLN A 220 17.47 -10.09 10.93
C GLN A 220 16.52 -11.25 10.66
N ARG A 221 16.22 -12.05 11.70
CA ARG A 221 15.28 -13.17 11.64
C ARG A 221 13.92 -12.74 11.09
N MET A 222 13.37 -11.62 11.56
CA MET A 222 12.07 -11.13 11.06
C MET A 222 12.15 -10.68 9.60
N ARG A 223 13.23 -10.02 9.19
CA ARG A 223 13.43 -9.64 7.78
C ARG A 223 13.58 -10.85 6.88
N ASP A 224 14.23 -11.91 7.34
CA ASP A 224 14.38 -13.16 6.60
C ASP A 224 13.04 -13.91 6.53
N ALA A 225 12.29 -13.98 7.63
CA ALA A 225 10.95 -14.55 7.70
C ALA A 225 9.97 -13.86 6.73
N PHE A 226 10.07 -12.52 6.61
CA PHE A 226 9.31 -11.73 5.65
C PHE A 226 9.83 -11.83 4.20
N ALA A 227 10.93 -12.53 3.97
CA ALA A 227 11.66 -12.59 2.69
C ALA A 227 12.02 -11.20 2.16
N LYS A 228 12.46 -10.31 3.05
CA LYS A 228 12.75 -8.92 2.68
C LYS A 228 14.10 -8.78 1.96
N GLY A 229 15.05 -9.66 2.26
CA GLY A 229 16.40 -9.60 1.71
C GLY A 229 17.13 -8.31 2.11
N ILE A 230 16.91 -7.84 3.33
CA ILE A 230 17.55 -6.65 3.91
C ILE A 230 18.37 -7.09 5.11
N SER A 231 19.66 -6.76 5.09
CA SER A 231 20.56 -7.01 6.21
C SER A 231 20.60 -5.83 7.18
N GLU A 232 21.09 -6.05 8.40
CA GLU A 232 21.39 -4.93 9.31
C GLU A 232 22.38 -3.95 8.68
N ARG A 233 23.39 -4.45 7.95
CA ARG A 233 24.37 -3.64 7.25
C ARG A 233 23.73 -2.68 6.25
N ASP A 234 22.67 -3.10 5.56
CA ASP A 234 22.00 -2.24 4.59
C ASP A 234 21.24 -1.09 5.28
N ILE A 235 20.67 -1.35 6.45
CA ILE A 235 20.03 -0.32 7.27
C ILE A 235 21.06 0.73 7.70
N LEU A 236 22.24 0.28 8.16
CA LEU A 236 23.31 1.18 8.59
C LEU A 236 23.85 2.02 7.44
N LYS A 237 24.13 1.40 6.29
CA LYS A 237 24.56 2.12 5.09
C LYS A 237 23.54 3.18 4.66
N ALA A 238 22.25 2.85 4.68
CA ALA A 238 21.21 3.81 4.34
C ALA A 238 21.17 5.00 5.32
N LEU A 239 21.36 4.74 6.62
CA LEU A 239 21.45 5.79 7.63
C LEU A 239 22.73 6.64 7.47
N GLU A 240 23.88 6.03 7.16
CA GLU A 240 25.14 6.73 6.86
C GLU A 240 24.96 7.66 5.65
N LEU A 241 24.51 7.12 4.52
CA LEU A 241 24.24 7.87 3.29
C LEU A 241 23.29 9.04 3.52
N GLY A 242 22.23 8.84 4.33
CA GLY A 242 21.31 9.91 4.70
C GLY A 242 22.00 11.05 5.46
N ARG A 243 22.91 10.74 6.39
CA ARG A 243 23.66 11.76 7.14
C ARG A 243 24.66 12.49 6.25
N GLU A 244 25.36 11.77 5.39
CA GLU A 244 26.30 12.34 4.41
C GLU A 244 25.61 13.32 3.45
N ASN A 245 24.36 13.05 3.08
CA ASN A 245 23.53 13.95 2.27
C ASN A 245 22.81 15.04 3.07
N GLY A 246 23.18 15.22 4.35
CA GLY A 246 22.70 16.31 5.19
C GLY A 246 21.28 16.13 5.74
N PHE A 247 20.69 14.93 5.69
CA PHE A 247 19.42 14.66 6.35
C PHE A 247 19.61 14.60 7.86
N ARG A 248 18.85 15.41 8.60
CA ARG A 248 18.81 15.39 10.08
C ARG A 248 17.60 14.66 10.64
N ARG A 249 16.65 14.28 9.78
CA ARG A 249 15.44 13.55 10.14
C ARG A 249 15.32 12.29 9.29
N VAL A 250 15.01 11.17 9.93
CA VAL A 250 14.73 9.90 9.26
C VAL A 250 13.42 9.33 9.78
N LYS A 251 12.61 8.78 8.86
CA LYS A 251 11.44 7.99 9.19
C LYS A 251 11.74 6.52 8.90
N MET A 252 11.34 5.62 9.80
CA MET A 252 11.56 4.18 9.66
C MET A 252 10.23 3.43 9.78
N TYR A 253 9.91 2.62 8.76
CA TYR A 253 8.71 1.78 8.74
C TYR A 253 9.00 0.38 9.26
N TYR A 254 8.20 -0.07 10.22
CA TYR A 254 8.23 -1.41 10.77
C TYR A 254 6.86 -2.08 10.71
N ILE A 255 6.87 -3.38 10.50
CA ILE A 255 5.75 -4.27 10.73
C ILE A 255 6.03 -4.97 12.06
N PHE A 256 5.05 -4.97 12.97
CA PHE A 256 5.18 -5.63 14.28
C PHE A 256 4.00 -6.57 14.54
N GLY A 257 4.10 -7.42 15.56
CA GLY A 257 3.00 -8.28 15.97
C GLY A 257 2.65 -9.33 14.92
N ALA A 258 3.65 -9.84 14.19
CA ALA A 258 3.47 -11.11 13.49
C ALA A 258 3.26 -12.21 14.54
N ALA A 259 2.41 -13.20 14.27
CA ALA A 259 2.09 -14.23 15.26
C ALA A 259 3.29 -15.12 15.68
N PHE A 260 4.38 -15.08 14.90
CA PHE A 260 5.67 -15.73 15.20
C PHE A 260 6.75 -14.75 15.70
N GLU A 261 6.41 -13.49 15.95
CA GLU A 261 7.32 -12.47 16.49
C GLU A 261 7.61 -12.75 17.97
N ASP A 262 8.89 -12.71 18.34
CA ASP A 262 9.32 -12.87 19.72
C ASP A 262 9.70 -11.50 20.33
N PRO A 263 9.73 -11.37 21.66
CA PRO A 263 10.07 -10.09 22.31
C PRO A 263 11.44 -9.51 21.93
N GLU A 264 12.43 -10.36 21.61
CA GLU A 264 13.75 -9.88 21.17
C GLU A 264 13.66 -9.15 19.83
N ASP A 265 12.78 -9.58 18.92
CA ASP A 265 12.64 -8.91 17.62
C ASP A 265 12.09 -7.49 17.76
N ARG A 266 11.20 -7.27 18.73
CA ARG A 266 10.71 -5.92 19.07
C ARG A 266 11.78 -5.07 19.73
N ARG A 267 12.63 -5.65 20.58
CA ARG A 267 13.80 -4.95 21.14
C ARG A 267 14.77 -4.50 20.05
N GLU A 268 14.94 -5.29 18.98
CA GLU A 268 15.77 -4.88 17.83
C GLU A 268 15.22 -3.65 17.10
N ILE A 269 13.90 -3.42 17.07
CA ILE A 269 13.30 -2.17 16.56
C ILE A 269 13.79 -0.98 17.39
N VAL A 270 13.75 -1.11 18.71
CA VAL A 270 14.20 -0.08 19.65
C VAL A 270 15.70 0.19 19.48
N LYS A 271 16.52 -0.86 19.40
CA LYS A 271 17.97 -0.75 19.20
C LYS A 271 18.31 -0.02 17.90
N ALA A 272 17.64 -0.36 16.79
CA ALA A 272 17.86 0.31 15.50
C ALA A 272 17.51 1.81 15.55
N ALA A 273 16.43 2.18 16.23
CA ALA A 273 16.04 3.57 16.41
C ALA A 273 17.05 4.36 17.25
N LYS A 274 17.52 3.79 18.38
CA LYS A 274 18.57 4.38 19.22
C LYS A 274 19.90 4.52 18.49
N LYS A 275 20.23 3.53 17.64
CA LYS A 275 21.42 3.58 16.78
C LYS A 275 21.33 4.75 15.78
N ALA A 276 20.17 4.97 15.15
CA ALA A 276 19.97 6.13 14.29
C ALA A 276 20.17 7.46 15.07
N LEU A 277 19.64 7.60 16.29
CA LEU A 277 19.95 8.79 17.12
C LEU A 277 21.46 8.95 17.37
N GLY A 278 22.14 7.86 17.75
CA GLY A 278 23.60 7.85 17.96
C GLY A 278 24.43 8.24 16.74
N MET A 279 23.88 8.06 15.53
CA MET A 279 24.50 8.51 14.26
C MET A 279 24.28 10.01 13.97
N GLY A 280 23.70 10.75 14.91
CA GLY A 280 23.50 12.20 14.81
C GLY A 280 22.23 12.63 14.09
N TYR A 281 21.25 11.74 13.93
CA TYR A 281 19.90 12.15 13.54
C TYR A 281 19.24 12.92 14.68
N ALA A 282 18.75 14.13 14.39
CA ALA A 282 18.08 14.97 15.38
C ALA A 282 16.61 14.57 15.60
N ASN A 283 16.00 13.91 14.62
CA ASN A 283 14.62 13.45 14.68
C ASN A 283 14.51 12.07 14.06
N VAL A 284 14.29 11.05 14.88
CA VAL A 284 13.97 9.69 14.43
C VAL A 284 12.48 9.47 14.64
N ILE A 285 11.79 9.13 13.55
CA ILE A 285 10.35 8.86 13.56
C ILE A 285 10.15 7.38 13.23
N LEU A 286 9.51 6.64 14.12
CA LEU A 286 9.07 5.28 13.81
C LEU A 286 7.61 5.29 13.41
N SER A 287 7.28 4.52 12.37
CA SER A 287 5.90 4.24 12.00
C SER A 287 5.72 2.72 11.97
N LEU A 288 4.87 2.24 12.87
CA LEU A 288 4.68 0.82 13.13
C LEU A 288 3.25 0.41 12.80
N ASN A 289 3.12 -0.54 11.89
CA ASN A 289 1.84 -1.12 11.51
C ASN A 289 1.82 -2.59 11.95
N PRO A 290 0.71 -3.08 12.54
CA PRO A 290 0.62 -4.50 12.84
C PRO A 290 0.65 -5.32 11.54
N LEU A 291 1.19 -6.53 11.59
CA LEU A 291 1.06 -7.45 10.47
C LEU A 291 -0.43 -7.79 10.30
N ILE A 292 -0.98 -7.43 9.13
CA ILE A 292 -2.33 -7.82 8.72
C ILE A 292 -2.18 -8.89 7.63
N PRO A 293 -2.40 -10.18 7.93
CA PRO A 293 -2.26 -11.23 6.94
C PRO A 293 -3.32 -11.10 5.85
N LYS A 294 -2.88 -10.94 4.60
CA LYS A 294 -3.76 -10.65 3.44
C LYS A 294 -3.95 -11.87 2.55
N PRO A 295 -5.16 -12.08 2.00
CA PRO A 295 -5.34 -13.04 0.92
C PRO A 295 -4.48 -12.75 -0.30
N GLY A 296 -4.09 -13.81 -1.00
CA GLY A 296 -3.16 -13.79 -2.12
C GLY A 296 -1.70 -13.64 -1.72
N THR A 297 -1.35 -13.78 -0.43
CA THR A 297 0.04 -13.73 0.07
C THR A 297 0.42 -15.04 0.74
N PRO A 298 1.72 -15.39 0.84
CA PRO A 298 2.17 -16.54 1.62
C PRO A 298 1.71 -16.55 3.08
N PHE A 299 1.37 -15.40 3.65
CA PHE A 299 0.81 -15.32 5.01
C PHE A 299 -0.71 -15.39 5.08
N GLU A 300 -1.43 -15.63 3.98
CA GLU A 300 -2.90 -15.68 3.97
C GLU A 300 -3.49 -16.57 5.08
N GLY A 301 -2.87 -17.71 5.38
CA GLY A 301 -3.32 -18.63 6.44
C GLY A 301 -2.98 -18.22 7.87
N MET A 302 -2.21 -17.15 8.09
CA MET A 302 -1.75 -16.71 9.40
C MET A 302 -2.83 -15.93 10.15
N PRO A 303 -3.09 -16.17 11.45
CA PRO A 303 -3.98 -15.31 12.22
C PRO A 303 -3.39 -13.91 12.39
N MET A 304 -4.24 -12.89 12.43
CA MET A 304 -3.83 -11.58 12.93
C MET A 304 -3.67 -11.67 14.44
N GLU A 305 -2.56 -11.17 14.97
CA GLU A 305 -2.31 -11.16 16.41
C GLU A 305 -3.45 -10.47 17.19
N PRO A 306 -3.97 -11.08 18.27
CA PRO A 306 -4.97 -10.47 19.13
C PRO A 306 -4.66 -9.02 19.53
N ILE A 307 -5.68 -8.16 19.45
CA ILE A 307 -5.57 -6.73 19.78
C ILE A 307 -5.02 -6.49 21.19
N GLY A 308 -5.35 -7.35 22.16
CA GLY A 308 -4.82 -7.25 23.53
C GLY A 308 -3.29 -7.39 23.58
N ASN A 309 -2.73 -8.29 22.78
CA ASN A 309 -1.28 -8.49 22.66
C ASN A 309 -0.64 -7.35 21.88
N LEU A 310 -1.22 -6.92 20.76
CA LEU A 310 -0.74 -5.76 20.01
C LEU A 310 -0.65 -4.51 20.90
N ARG A 311 -1.68 -4.20 21.70
CA ARG A 311 -1.65 -3.10 22.69
C ARG A 311 -0.54 -3.25 23.74
N LYS A 312 -0.18 -4.49 24.10
CA LYS A 312 0.97 -4.73 25.00
C LYS A 312 2.28 -4.43 24.28
N TYR A 313 2.43 -4.86 23.03
CA TYR A 313 3.64 -4.63 22.22
C TYR A 313 3.84 -3.14 21.91
N GLU A 314 2.77 -2.40 21.62
CA GLU A 314 2.82 -0.94 21.46
C GLU A 314 3.35 -0.26 22.71
N ARG A 315 2.87 -0.67 23.90
CA ARG A 315 3.33 -0.13 25.18
C ARG A 315 4.79 -0.46 25.46
N GLU A 316 5.21 -1.70 25.18
CA GLU A 316 6.59 -2.16 25.30
C GLU A 316 7.53 -1.26 24.48
N ILE A 317 7.31 -1.17 23.17
CA ILE A 317 8.12 -0.36 22.24
C ILE A 317 8.08 1.13 22.63
N ARG A 318 6.90 1.66 22.96
CA ARG A 318 6.73 3.07 23.32
C ARG A 318 7.50 3.44 24.59
N SER A 319 7.48 2.58 25.60
CA SER A 319 8.12 2.84 26.89
C SER A 319 9.64 3.03 26.78
N GLU A 320 10.28 2.36 25.84
CA GLU A 320 11.73 2.42 25.65
C GLU A 320 12.23 3.59 24.80
N LEU A 321 11.33 4.23 24.04
CA LEU A 321 11.67 5.21 22.99
C LEU A 321 11.17 6.62 23.27
N VAL A 322 10.07 6.77 24.03
CA VAL A 322 9.55 8.10 24.38
C VAL A 322 10.53 8.87 25.26
N LEU A 323 11.26 8.19 26.13
CA LEU A 323 12.28 8.80 27.00
C LEU A 323 13.44 9.43 26.21
N GLU A 324 13.64 9.01 24.96
CA GLU A 324 14.69 9.51 24.05
C GLU A 324 14.18 10.64 23.13
N GLY A 325 12.95 11.14 23.35
CA GLY A 325 12.35 12.21 22.53
C GLY A 325 11.95 11.79 21.11
N MET A 326 11.88 10.49 20.82
CA MET A 326 11.49 9.99 19.50
C MET A 326 9.97 10.08 19.28
N LYS A 327 9.58 10.35 18.03
CA LYS A 327 8.17 10.28 17.62
C LYS A 327 7.85 8.87 17.15
N ILE A 328 6.74 8.32 17.66
CA ILE A 328 6.29 6.96 17.35
C ILE A 328 4.83 7.00 16.95
N ASP A 329 4.59 6.70 15.68
CA ASP A 329 3.28 6.63 15.06
C ASP A 329 2.88 5.15 14.95
N PHE A 330 1.84 4.74 15.66
CA PHE A 330 1.24 3.41 15.49
C PHE A 330 -0.04 3.52 14.68
N GLU A 331 -0.24 2.60 13.76
CA GLU A 331 -1.52 2.42 13.06
C GLU A 331 -2.64 2.16 14.07
N SER A 332 -3.85 2.66 13.79
CA SER A 332 -5.02 2.38 14.62
C SER A 332 -5.30 0.87 14.65
N LEU A 333 -5.22 0.26 15.84
CA LEU A 333 -5.54 -1.17 16.01
C LEU A 333 -7.00 -1.49 15.67
N ARG A 334 -7.90 -0.52 15.86
CA ARG A 334 -9.31 -0.66 15.44
C ARG A 334 -9.38 -0.78 13.92
N GLU A 335 -8.75 0.14 13.21
CA GLU A 335 -8.71 0.15 11.74
C GLU A 335 -7.99 -1.08 11.19
N SER A 336 -6.89 -1.49 11.81
CA SER A 336 -6.16 -2.70 11.44
C SER A 336 -7.03 -3.96 11.51
N LYS A 337 -7.89 -4.08 12.54
CA LYS A 337 -8.83 -5.20 12.66
C LYS A 337 -9.92 -5.14 11.58
N LEU A 338 -10.43 -3.94 11.26
CA LEU A 338 -11.40 -3.74 10.19
C LEU A 338 -10.81 -4.08 8.82
N GLN A 339 -9.58 -3.64 8.55
CA GLN A 339 -8.84 -4.01 7.34
C GLN A 339 -8.63 -5.51 7.24
N PHE A 340 -8.38 -6.20 8.35
CA PHE A 340 -8.27 -7.66 8.37
C PHE A 340 -9.61 -8.32 8.01
N ALA A 341 -10.72 -7.86 8.61
CA ALA A 341 -12.06 -8.35 8.30
C ALA A 341 -12.41 -8.16 6.82
N LEU A 342 -12.27 -6.92 6.32
CA LEU A 342 -12.62 -6.53 4.95
C LEU A 342 -11.73 -7.22 3.91
N ALA A 343 -10.45 -7.48 4.21
CA ALA A 343 -9.59 -8.23 3.31
C ALA A 343 -10.03 -9.69 3.12
N ASN A 344 -10.67 -10.27 4.14
CA ASN A 344 -11.03 -11.69 4.20
C ASN A 344 -12.55 -11.95 4.07
N ILE A 345 -13.33 -10.93 3.75
CA ILE A 345 -14.79 -11.00 3.77
C ILE A 345 -15.33 -11.94 2.69
N ASP A 346 -16.22 -12.85 3.08
CA ASP A 346 -16.88 -13.79 2.20
C ASP A 346 -18.23 -13.26 1.71
N LYS A 347 -18.88 -14.00 0.81
CA LYS A 347 -20.14 -13.58 0.17
C LYS A 347 -21.27 -13.38 1.20
N GLU A 348 -21.40 -14.28 2.17
CA GLU A 348 -22.45 -14.20 3.19
C GLU A 348 -22.30 -12.92 4.02
N ARG A 349 -21.09 -12.69 4.55
CA ARG A 349 -20.80 -11.52 5.38
C ARG A 349 -20.79 -10.23 4.58
N SER A 350 -20.54 -10.29 3.27
CA SER A 350 -20.70 -9.15 2.37
C SER A 350 -22.15 -8.67 2.33
N GLY A 351 -23.12 -9.58 2.18
CA GLY A 351 -24.55 -9.22 2.18
C GLY A 351 -24.99 -8.59 3.51
N GLU A 352 -24.53 -9.14 4.64
CA GLU A 352 -24.79 -8.57 5.96
C GLU A 352 -24.19 -7.16 6.11
N LEU A 353 -22.92 -6.99 5.70
CA LEU A 353 -22.24 -5.69 5.70
C LEU A 353 -23.03 -4.63 4.93
N LEU A 354 -23.40 -4.93 3.68
CA LEU A 354 -24.13 -3.99 2.83
C LEU A 354 -25.49 -3.62 3.45
N GLY A 355 -26.21 -4.59 4.01
CA GLY A 355 -27.49 -4.32 4.67
C GLY A 355 -27.37 -3.43 5.92
N TYR A 356 -26.27 -3.51 6.67
CA TYR A 356 -26.02 -2.58 7.79
C TYR A 356 -25.76 -1.16 7.29
N VAL A 357 -24.91 -1.03 6.26
CA VAL A 357 -24.52 0.28 5.71
C VAL A 357 -25.71 0.97 5.03
N GLU A 358 -26.56 0.23 4.30
CA GLU A 358 -27.82 0.75 3.72
C GLU A 358 -28.77 1.34 4.77
N ARG A 359 -28.81 0.74 5.97
CA ARG A 359 -29.62 1.21 7.10
C ARG A 359 -28.96 2.34 7.90
N GLY A 360 -27.78 2.79 7.51
CA GLY A 360 -27.01 3.79 8.26
C GLY A 360 -26.48 3.30 9.61
N ILE A 361 -26.35 1.98 9.79
CA ILE A 361 -25.84 1.36 11.03
C ILE A 361 -24.32 1.17 10.91
N ASP A 362 -23.56 1.53 11.95
CA ASP A 362 -22.11 1.31 12.01
C ASP A 362 -21.78 -0.19 11.82
N PRO A 363 -21.05 -0.58 10.76
CA PRO A 363 -20.69 -1.97 10.50
C PRO A 363 -19.52 -2.46 11.35
N THR A 364 -18.90 -1.61 12.17
CA THR A 364 -17.76 -1.97 13.03
C THR A 364 -17.99 -3.24 13.87
N PRO A 365 -19.15 -3.43 14.55
CA PRO A 365 -19.36 -4.61 15.40
C PRO A 365 -19.36 -5.93 14.62
N ILE A 366 -20.03 -5.97 13.45
CA ILE A 366 -20.09 -7.19 12.62
C ILE A 366 -18.73 -7.51 12.00
N LEU A 367 -17.98 -6.50 11.56
CA LEU A 367 -16.62 -6.67 11.02
C LEU A 367 -15.66 -7.15 12.10
N ASN A 368 -15.76 -6.61 13.32
CA ASN A 368 -14.95 -7.07 14.45
C ASN A 368 -15.22 -8.53 14.81
N LYS A 369 -16.49 -8.93 14.84
CA LYS A 369 -16.88 -10.32 15.08
C LYS A 369 -16.37 -11.22 13.96
N TYR A 370 -16.49 -10.80 12.70
CA TYR A 370 -16.01 -11.57 11.56
C TYR A 370 -14.48 -11.74 11.56
N ALA A 371 -13.71 -10.72 11.94
CA ALA A 371 -12.26 -10.85 12.13
C ALA A 371 -11.89 -11.94 13.16
N GLU A 372 -12.66 -12.06 14.24
CA GLU A 372 -12.47 -13.11 15.25
C GLU A 372 -12.83 -14.49 14.70
N GLU A 373 -13.94 -14.60 13.95
CA GLU A 373 -14.33 -15.83 13.26
C GLU A 373 -13.25 -16.30 12.27
N VAL A 374 -12.67 -15.38 11.48
CA VAL A 374 -11.55 -15.68 10.57
C VAL A 374 -10.34 -16.20 11.33
N ASN A 375 -9.93 -15.53 12.42
CA ASN A 375 -8.82 -16.00 13.26
C ASN A 375 -9.08 -17.38 13.86
N LEU A 376 -10.31 -17.65 14.33
CA LEU A 376 -10.70 -18.95 14.89
C LEU A 376 -10.69 -20.08 13.86
N ARG A 377 -10.89 -19.78 12.56
CA ARG A 377 -10.81 -20.77 11.47
C ARG A 377 -9.37 -21.16 11.14
N ARG A 378 -8.38 -20.31 11.43
CA ARG A 378 -6.95 -20.54 11.12
C ARG A 378 -6.24 -21.46 12.13
N LYS A 379 -6.92 -22.53 12.57
CA LYS A 379 -6.42 -23.49 13.57
C LYS A 379 -5.20 -24.29 13.10
N GLU A 380 -5.05 -24.50 11.81
CA GLU A 380 -3.91 -25.21 11.21
C GLU A 380 -2.59 -24.44 11.39
N TRP A 381 -2.64 -23.10 11.35
CA TRP A 381 -1.46 -22.27 11.67
C TRP A 381 -0.98 -22.54 13.11
N ASN A 382 -1.90 -22.75 14.05
CA ASN A 382 -1.55 -23.03 15.45
C ASN A 382 -0.77 -24.34 15.63
N LYS A 383 -0.80 -25.27 14.65
CA LYS A 383 -0.10 -26.56 14.73
C LYS A 383 1.33 -26.51 14.16
N HIS A 384 1.54 -25.86 13.01
CA HIS A 384 2.83 -25.91 12.29
C HIS A 384 3.32 -24.54 11.79
N GLY A 385 2.45 -23.52 11.78
CA GLY A 385 2.73 -22.23 11.15
C GLY A 385 3.76 -21.37 11.88
N LYS A 386 4.05 -21.62 13.16
CA LYS A 386 5.13 -20.91 13.83
C LYS A 386 6.50 -21.37 13.32
N GLU A 387 6.72 -22.67 13.16
CA GLU A 387 7.99 -23.21 12.69
C GLU A 387 8.24 -22.85 11.23
N GLU A 388 7.27 -23.11 10.34
CA GLU A 388 7.37 -22.89 8.89
C GLU A 388 7.66 -21.42 8.50
N TYR A 389 7.12 -20.46 9.25
CA TYR A 389 7.19 -19.04 8.90
C TYR A 389 8.12 -18.21 9.79
N SER A 390 8.69 -18.77 10.86
CA SER A 390 9.57 -18.05 11.79
C SER A 390 10.97 -17.74 11.23
N GLY A 391 11.33 -18.27 10.06
CA GLY A 391 12.68 -18.14 9.50
C GLY A 391 13.75 -18.83 10.36
N ARG A 392 13.35 -19.84 11.15
CA ARG A 392 14.22 -20.68 11.97
C ARG A 392 14.38 -22.07 11.35
#